data_AF-A0A937PDV4-F1
#
_entry.id   AF-A0A937PDV4-F1
#
_cell.length_a   1.000
_cell.length_b   1.000
_cell.length_c   1.000
_cell.angle_alpha   90.00
_cell.angle_beta   90.00
_cell.angle_gamma   90.00
#
_symmetry.space_group_name_H-M   'P 1'
#
loop_
_entity.id
_entity.type
_entity.pdbx_description
1 polymer ?
#
loop_
_entity_poly.entity_id
_entity_poly.type
_entity_poly.pdbx_seq_one_letter_code
_entity_poly.pdbx_strand_id
1 'polypeptide(L)'
;GFASNPENLWQNLKTTIQEEGIEAIWINGKCEIQVEFSKTDYPDGIGEDHLVHINELPAKMRQSFNITDWKSLRKLSYSANSKTTWMVQVILRKLENSSEVISIFPGTYAPPLPDLELQNEDDYARSLEFWCSHVVLKP
;
A
#
# COMPACT_ATOMS: atom_id res chain seq x y z
N GLY A 1 7.25 18.15 -7.62
CA GLY A 1 6.80 16.76 -7.40
C GLY A 1 5.96 16.73 -6.15
N PHE A 2 4.94 15.87 -6.10
CA PHE A 2 4.00 15.75 -4.98
C PHE A 2 4.68 15.70 -3.60
N ALA A 3 5.78 14.95 -3.49
CA ALA A 3 6.56 14.79 -2.27
C ALA A 3 7.95 15.46 -2.32
N SER A 4 8.09 16.62 -2.99
CA SER A 4 9.39 17.30 -3.03
C SER A 4 9.83 17.87 -1.67
N ASN A 5 8.90 17.98 -0.71
CA ASN A 5 9.17 18.38 0.66
C ASN A 5 8.23 17.61 1.62
N PRO A 6 8.77 16.89 2.64
CA PRO A 6 7.97 16.18 3.63
C PRO A 6 6.93 17.04 4.37
N GLU A 7 7.24 18.32 4.63
CA GLU A 7 6.29 19.22 5.29
C GLU A 7 5.08 19.50 4.40
N ASN A 8 5.30 19.80 3.11
CA ASN A 8 4.21 20.04 2.16
C ASN A 8 3.35 18.79 1.97
N LEU A 9 3.98 17.62 1.90
CA LEU A 9 3.27 16.34 1.83
C LEU A 9 2.32 16.17 3.03
N TRP A 10 2.82 16.44 4.24
CA TRP A 10 2.02 16.33 5.45
C TRP A 10 0.88 17.36 5.51
N GLN A 11 1.13 18.60 5.09
CA GLN A 11 0.07 19.61 5.03
C GLN A 11 -1.02 19.23 4.02
N ASN A 12 -0.65 18.81 2.81
CA ASN A 12 -1.60 18.36 1.80
C ASN A 12 -2.45 17.19 2.31
N LEU A 13 -1.81 16.20 2.96
CA LEU A 13 -2.50 15.06 3.55
C LEU A 13 -3.51 15.48 4.62
N LYS A 14 -3.11 16.35 5.55
CA LYS A 14 -4.01 16.84 6.61
C LYS A 14 -5.21 17.58 6.02
N THR A 15 -4.98 18.46 5.04
CA THR A 15 -6.04 19.19 4.36
C THR A 15 -7.01 18.23 3.69
N THR A 16 -6.51 17.29 2.87
CA THR A 16 -7.38 16.33 2.17
C THR A 16 -8.13 15.42 3.15
N ILE A 17 -7.50 14.91 4.21
CA ILE A 17 -8.18 14.10 5.25
C ILE A 17 -9.33 14.89 5.89
N GLN A 18 -9.13 16.18 6.14
CA GLN A 18 -10.16 17.05 6.73
C GLN A 18 -11.29 17.38 5.75
N GLU A 19 -10.95 17.74 4.51
CA GLU A 19 -11.91 18.13 3.47
C GLU A 19 -12.80 16.96 3.03
N GLU A 20 -12.20 15.77 2.86
CA GLU A 20 -12.89 14.55 2.47
C GLU A 20 -13.56 13.83 3.66
N GLY A 21 -13.36 14.33 4.88
CA GLY A 21 -13.95 13.74 6.09
C GLY A 21 -13.49 12.30 6.37
N ILE A 22 -12.23 11.98 6.03
CA ILE A 22 -11.68 10.62 6.18
C ILE A 22 -11.55 10.29 7.67
N GLU A 23 -12.29 9.27 8.12
CA GLU A 23 -12.24 8.84 9.52
C GLU A 23 -10.99 7.97 9.80
N ALA A 24 -10.22 8.39 10.80
CA ALA A 24 -9.07 7.65 11.30
C ALA A 24 -9.52 6.57 12.30
N ILE A 25 -9.63 5.31 11.84
CA ILE A 25 -9.96 4.17 12.70
C ILE A 25 -8.70 3.66 13.40
N TRP A 26 -8.74 3.59 14.72
CA TRP A 26 -7.63 3.12 15.56
C TRP A 26 -7.85 1.68 16.00
N ILE A 27 -6.91 0.79 15.67
CA ILE A 27 -6.91 -0.61 16.09
C ILE A 27 -5.57 -0.90 16.77
N ASN A 28 -5.61 -1.34 18.04
CA ASN A 28 -4.42 -1.69 18.81
C ASN A 28 -3.31 -0.60 18.81
N GLY A 29 -3.72 0.67 18.83
CA GLY A 29 -2.78 1.80 18.83
C GLY A 29 -2.17 2.14 17.47
N LYS A 30 -2.59 1.47 16.38
CA LYS A 30 -2.23 1.78 15.00
C LYS A 30 -3.44 2.36 14.25
N CYS A 31 -3.21 3.27 13.33
CA CYS A 31 -4.20 3.74 12.38
C CYS A 31 -3.60 3.71 10.98
N GLU A 32 -4.40 3.23 10.03
CA GLU A 32 -4.04 3.15 8.61
C GLU A 32 -5.05 4.02 7.86
N ILE A 33 -4.55 5.06 7.18
CA ILE A 33 -5.38 6.02 6.46
C ILE A 33 -4.98 5.95 4.98
N GLN A 34 -5.97 5.69 4.14
CA GLN A 34 -5.83 5.75 2.70
C GLN A 34 -6.36 7.10 2.22
N VAL A 35 -5.57 7.82 1.43
CA VAL A 35 -5.96 9.10 0.84
C VAL A 35 -5.78 9.02 -0.68
N GLU A 36 -6.84 9.37 -1.42
CA GLU A 36 -6.82 9.46 -2.88
C GLU A 36 -6.76 10.93 -3.31
N PHE A 37 -5.86 11.23 -4.24
CA PHE A 37 -5.68 12.57 -4.79
C PHE A 37 -6.29 12.70 -6.18
N SER A 38 -6.75 13.91 -6.49
CA SER A 38 -7.31 14.26 -7.80
C SER A 38 -6.29 14.10 -8.92
N LYS A 39 -6.69 13.42 -10.00
CA LYS A 39 -5.88 13.34 -11.23
C LYS A 39 -5.77 14.67 -11.96
N THR A 40 -6.70 15.59 -11.74
CA THR A 40 -6.66 16.93 -12.33
C THR A 40 -5.61 17.80 -11.66
N ASP A 41 -5.48 17.69 -10.34
CA ASP A 41 -4.52 18.49 -9.56
C ASP A 41 -3.10 17.89 -9.63
N TYR A 42 -3.01 16.58 -9.87
CA TYR A 42 -1.75 15.84 -9.98
C TYR A 42 -1.70 15.05 -11.30
N PRO A 43 -1.62 15.69 -12.48
CA PRO A 43 -1.70 15.00 -13.76
C PRO A 43 -0.60 13.95 -13.98
N ASP A 44 0.57 14.14 -13.36
CA ASP A 44 1.72 13.23 -13.43
C ASP A 44 1.72 12.16 -12.32
N GLY A 45 0.70 12.14 -11.46
CA GLY A 45 0.61 11.29 -10.28
C GLY A 45 1.43 11.76 -9.08
N ILE A 46 1.31 11.01 -7.99
CA ILE A 46 1.87 11.33 -6.68
C ILE A 46 3.04 10.42 -6.28
N GLY A 47 3.27 9.36 -7.07
CA GLY A 47 4.32 8.38 -6.86
C GLY A 47 4.07 7.13 -7.69
N GLU A 48 4.67 6.03 -7.27
CA GLU A 48 4.66 4.75 -7.97
C GLU A 48 4.10 3.65 -7.07
N ASP A 49 3.22 2.82 -7.62
CA ASP A 49 2.79 1.56 -7.03
C ASP A 49 3.59 0.40 -7.65
N HIS A 50 4.21 -0.38 -6.77
CA HIS A 50 5.01 -1.54 -7.12
C HIS A 50 4.27 -2.85 -6.87
N LEU A 51 2.96 -2.81 -6.60
CA LEU A 51 2.13 -3.98 -6.45
C LEU A 51 1.20 -4.10 -7.66
N VAL A 52 1.04 -5.33 -8.12
CA VAL A 52 0.11 -5.65 -9.20
C VAL A 52 -0.72 -6.85 -8.79
N HIS A 53 -2.04 -6.75 -9.00
CA HIS A 53 -2.91 -7.89 -8.78
C HIS A 53 -2.65 -8.93 -9.88
N ILE A 54 -2.67 -10.22 -9.54
CA ILE A 54 -2.40 -11.32 -10.47
C ILE A 54 -3.26 -11.26 -11.75
N ASN A 55 -4.49 -10.76 -11.65
CA ASN A 55 -5.43 -10.63 -12.77
C ASN A 55 -4.99 -9.60 -13.82
N GLU A 56 -4.16 -8.64 -13.42
CA GLU A 56 -3.60 -7.62 -14.32
C GLU A 56 -2.33 -8.12 -15.02
N LEU A 57 -1.82 -9.29 -14.64
CA LEU A 57 -0.67 -9.90 -15.31
C LEU A 57 -1.06 -10.45 -16.70
N PRO A 58 -0.14 -10.42 -17.68
CA PRO A 58 -0.35 -11.03 -18.98
C PRO A 58 -0.77 -12.51 -18.85
N ALA A 59 -1.72 -12.95 -19.69
CA ALA A 59 -2.30 -14.29 -19.62
C ALA A 59 -1.24 -15.42 -19.65
N LYS A 60 -0.18 -15.24 -20.44
CA LYS A 60 0.94 -16.20 -20.53
C LYS A 60 1.68 -16.39 -19.20
N MET A 61 1.77 -15.35 -18.37
CA MET A 61 2.38 -15.46 -17.04
C MET A 61 1.42 -16.04 -16.01
N ARG A 62 0.13 -15.71 -16.08
CA ARG A 62 -0.87 -16.33 -15.20
C ARG A 62 -0.90 -17.86 -15.34
N GLN A 63 -0.61 -18.38 -16.53
CA GLN A 63 -0.55 -19.81 -16.81
C GLN A 63 0.74 -20.49 -16.35
N SER A 64 1.84 -19.74 -16.13
CA SER A 64 3.15 -20.32 -15.80
C SER A 64 3.38 -20.55 -14.31
N PHE A 65 2.44 -20.16 -13.44
CA PHE A 65 2.60 -20.26 -11.99
C PHE A 65 1.44 -21.02 -11.35
N ASN A 66 1.74 -21.86 -10.37
CA ASN A 66 0.73 -22.36 -9.45
C ASN A 66 0.39 -21.19 -8.50
N ILE A 67 -0.69 -20.46 -8.82
CA ILE A 67 -1.11 -19.21 -8.15
C ILE A 67 -1.45 -19.42 -6.65
N THR A 68 -1.46 -20.67 -6.19
CA THR A 68 -1.79 -21.04 -4.81
C THR A 68 -0.66 -20.89 -3.80
N ASP A 69 0.58 -20.59 -4.20
CA ASP A 69 1.72 -20.41 -3.28
C ASP A 69 2.29 -18.98 -3.33
N TRP A 70 2.01 -18.20 -2.28
CA TRP A 70 2.53 -16.83 -2.12
C TRP A 70 4.06 -16.75 -2.14
N LYS A 71 4.77 -17.80 -1.68
CA LYS A 71 6.25 -17.82 -1.70
C LYS A 71 6.77 -17.89 -3.13
N SER A 72 6.05 -18.60 -4.00
CA SER A 72 6.33 -18.66 -5.43
C SER A 72 6.01 -17.31 -6.10
N LEU A 73 4.89 -16.68 -5.76
CA LEU A 73 4.52 -15.35 -6.27
C LEU A 73 5.51 -14.26 -5.86
N ARG A 74 6.01 -14.29 -4.62
CA ARG A 74 7.04 -13.35 -4.14
C ARG A 74 8.36 -13.46 -4.93
N LYS A 75 8.70 -14.66 -5.41
CA LYS A 75 9.92 -14.89 -6.20
C LYS A 75 9.76 -14.46 -7.65
N LEU A 76 8.54 -14.12 -8.09
CA LEU A 76 8.32 -13.58 -9.42
C LEU A 76 9.03 -12.25 -9.54
N SER A 77 10.13 -12.28 -10.28
CA SER A 77 10.76 -11.08 -10.81
C SER A 77 9.95 -10.66 -12.04
N TYR A 78 8.76 -10.09 -11.83
CA TYR A 78 8.04 -9.51 -12.95
C TYR A 78 8.65 -8.14 -13.25
N SER A 79 9.51 -8.12 -14.27
CA SER A 79 10.06 -6.89 -14.83
C SER A 79 8.95 -6.19 -15.62
N ALA A 80 8.17 -5.40 -14.90
CA ALA A 80 7.28 -4.41 -15.49
C ALA A 80 7.50 -3.09 -14.77
N ASN A 81 7.32 -2.01 -15.52
CA ASN A 81 7.38 -0.67 -14.94
C ASN A 81 6.35 -0.57 -13.82
N SER A 82 6.75 0.08 -12.74
CA SER A 82 5.83 0.53 -11.71
C SER A 82 4.71 1.36 -12.32
N LYS A 83 3.56 1.41 -11.62
CA LYS A 83 2.40 2.17 -12.08
C LYS A 83 2.36 3.51 -11.37
N THR A 84 2.21 4.60 -12.12
CA THR A 84 1.86 5.88 -11.52
C THR A 84 0.58 5.74 -10.68
N THR A 85 0.59 6.28 -9.47
CA THR A 85 -0.54 6.21 -8.54
C THR A 85 -0.93 7.60 -8.04
N TRP A 86 -2.16 7.69 -7.54
CA TRP A 86 -2.79 8.85 -6.89
C TRP A 86 -3.22 8.53 -5.46
N MET A 87 -2.89 7.33 -4.99
CA MET A 87 -3.23 6.84 -3.67
C MET A 87 -2.00 6.88 -2.80
N VAL A 88 -2.16 7.33 -1.55
CA VAL A 88 -1.12 7.29 -0.54
C VAL A 88 -1.64 6.64 0.73
N GLN A 89 -0.78 5.86 1.37
CA GLN A 89 -1.02 5.25 2.67
C GLN A 89 -0.32 6.07 3.73
N VAL A 90 -1.02 6.38 4.81
CA VAL A 90 -0.49 7.02 6.00
C VAL A 90 -0.67 6.06 7.17
N ILE A 91 0.43 5.68 7.80
CA ILE A 91 0.43 4.80 8.96
C ILE A 91 0.80 5.62 10.18
N LEU A 92 -0.11 5.66 11.15
CA LEU A 92 0.06 6.39 12.39
C LEU A 92 0.15 5.44 13.58
N ARG A 93 0.94 5.83 14.59
CA ARG A 93 0.97 5.21 15.91
C ARG A 93 0.41 6.19 16.93
N LYS A 94 -0.44 5.67 17.83
CA LYS A 94 -0.99 6.42 18.94
C LYS A 94 0.08 6.56 20.03
N LEU A 95 0.29 7.79 20.48
CA LEU A 95 1.03 8.13 21.69
C LEU A 95 0.04 8.58 22.76
N GLU A 96 0.51 8.80 23.99
CA GLU A 96 -0.35 9.15 25.13
C GLU A 96 -1.19 10.41 24.85
N ASN A 97 -0.58 11.44 24.25
CA ASN A 97 -1.21 12.75 23.99
C ASN A 97 -1.13 13.20 22.53
N SER A 98 -0.70 12.32 21.62
CA SER A 98 -0.48 12.67 20.21
C SER A 98 -0.49 11.42 19.33
N SER A 99 -0.24 11.61 18.04
CA SER A 99 0.09 10.55 17.11
C SER A 99 1.42 10.84 16.45
N GLU A 100 2.06 9.77 16.00
CA GLU A 100 3.30 9.83 15.24
C GLU A 100 3.11 9.16 13.89
N VAL A 101 3.65 9.80 12.85
CA VAL A 101 3.71 9.21 11.51
C VAL A 101 4.78 8.13 11.50
N ILE A 102 4.37 6.88 11.32
CA ILE A 102 5.28 5.74 11.15
C ILE A 102 5.76 5.66 9.70
N SER A 103 4.84 5.83 8.74
CA SER A 103 5.16 5.77 7.32
C SER A 103 4.15 6.52 6.48
N ILE A 104 4.62 7.10 5.38
CA ILE A 104 3.81 7.64 4.30
C ILE A 104 4.39 7.09 3.00
N PHE A 105 3.59 6.42 2.18
CA PHE A 105 4.07 5.88 0.92
C PHE A 105 2.95 5.83 -0.14
N PRO A 106 3.29 6.06 -1.42
CA PRO A 106 2.35 5.95 -2.52
C PRO A 106 1.99 4.48 -2.79
N GLY A 107 0.78 4.25 -3.28
CA GLY A 107 0.33 2.95 -3.78
C GLY A 107 -0.49 2.13 -2.79
N THR A 108 -0.63 0.86 -3.12
CA THR A 108 -1.42 -0.11 -2.35
C THR A 108 -0.73 -0.47 -1.03
N TYR A 109 -1.49 -0.55 0.07
CA TYR A 109 -0.98 -1.04 1.34
C TYR A 109 -0.68 -2.54 1.27
N ALA A 110 0.60 -2.92 1.34
CA ALA A 110 0.98 -4.32 1.52
C ALA A 110 1.02 -4.67 3.02
N PRO A 111 0.26 -5.69 3.48
CA PRO A 111 0.43 -6.22 4.81
C PRO A 111 1.80 -6.92 4.95
N PRO A 112 2.26 -7.21 6.18
CA PRO A 112 3.45 -8.02 6.41
C PRO A 112 3.38 -9.35 5.64
N LEU A 113 4.53 -9.94 5.34
CA LEU A 113 4.58 -11.28 4.76
C LEU A 113 3.93 -12.28 5.73
N PRO A 114 3.23 -13.33 5.24
CA PRO A 114 2.54 -14.28 6.10
C PRO A 114 3.55 -15.05 6.98
N ASP A 115 3.46 -14.88 8.30
CA ASP A 115 4.32 -15.49 9.29
C ASP A 115 3.56 -15.78 10.60
N LEU A 116 3.32 -17.07 10.87
CA LEU A 116 2.60 -17.53 12.07
C LEU A 116 3.37 -17.31 13.38
N GLU A 117 4.69 -17.06 13.34
CA GLU A 117 5.48 -16.78 14.55
C GLU A 117 5.29 -15.33 15.02
N LEU A 118 4.92 -14.42 14.10
CA LEU A 118 4.84 -12.98 14.34
C LEU A 118 3.41 -12.42 14.27
N GLN A 119 2.45 -13.21 13.81
CA GLN A 119 1.07 -12.79 13.56
C GLN A 119 0.08 -13.69 14.29
N ASN A 120 -1.07 -13.13 14.69
CA ASN A 120 -2.23 -13.94 15.07
C ASN A 120 -2.88 -14.56 13.81
N GLU A 121 -3.84 -15.46 14.00
CA GLU A 121 -4.48 -16.21 12.91
C GLU A 121 -5.17 -15.30 11.88
N ASP A 122 -5.87 -14.25 12.34
CA ASP A 122 -6.58 -13.31 11.46
C ASP A 122 -5.61 -12.46 10.62
N ASP A 123 -4.54 -11.95 11.24
CA ASP A 123 -3.48 -11.18 10.57
C ASP A 123 -2.75 -12.05 9.55
N TYR A 124 -2.44 -13.29 9.91
CA TYR A 124 -1.82 -14.26 9.01
C TYR A 124 -2.72 -14.56 7.82
N ALA A 125 -4.02 -14.81 8.05
CA ALA A 125 -4.97 -15.11 6.99
C ALA A 125 -5.11 -13.95 6.00
N ARG A 126 -5.21 -12.70 6.49
CA ARG A 126 -5.27 -11.49 5.66
C ARG A 126 -3.99 -11.28 4.85
N SER A 127 -2.82 -11.43 5.49
CA SER A 127 -1.53 -11.40 4.80
C SER A 127 -1.47 -12.46 3.71
N LEU A 128 -1.87 -13.70 4.01
CA LEU A 128 -1.82 -14.81 3.07
C LEU A 128 -2.72 -14.56 1.86
N GLU A 129 -3.96 -14.13 2.08
CA GLU A 129 -4.91 -13.78 1.02
C GLU A 129 -4.34 -12.69 0.09
N PHE A 130 -3.78 -11.63 0.67
CA PHE A 130 -3.16 -10.56 -0.08
C PHE A 130 -1.98 -11.06 -0.92
N TRP A 131 -1.04 -11.78 -0.32
CA TRP A 131 0.18 -12.22 -1.00
C TRP A 131 -0.04 -13.40 -1.97
N CYS A 132 -1.18 -14.09 -1.89
CA CYS A 132 -1.65 -15.05 -2.90
C CYS A 132 -2.27 -14.37 -4.14
N SER A 133 -2.56 -13.06 -4.07
CA SER A 133 -3.23 -12.32 -5.14
C SER A 133 -2.41 -11.15 -5.70
N HIS A 134 -1.27 -10.82 -5.09
CA HIS A 134 -0.43 -9.70 -5.48
C HIS A 134 1.01 -10.12 -5.73
N VAL A 135 1.66 -9.42 -6.68
CA VAL A 135 3.06 -9.60 -7.03
C VAL A 135 3.78 -8.26 -6.91
N VAL A 136 5.03 -8.30 -6.46
CA VAL A 136 5.91 -7.12 -6.40
C VAL A 136 6.58 -6.91 -7.76
N LEU A 137 6.41 -5.72 -8.32
CA LEU A 137 7.12 -5.24 -9.50
C LEU A 137 8.55 -4.86 -9.11
N LYS A 138 9.53 -5.38 -9.83
CA LYS A 138 10.91 -4.92 -9.65
C LYS A 138 11.19 -3.72 -10.55
N PRO A 139 11.83 -2.66 -10.03
CA PRO A 139 12.40 -1.61 -10.86
C PRO A 139 13.48 -2.17 -11.80
#